data_AF-A0A071LXF9-F1
#
_entry.id   AF-A0A071LXF9-F1
#
_cell.length_a   1.000
_cell.length_b   1.000
_cell.length_c   1.000
_cell.angle_alpha   90.00
_cell.angle_beta   90.00
_cell.angle_gamma   90.00
#
_symmetry.space_group_name_H-M   'P 1'
#
loop_
_entity.id
_entity.type
_entity.pdbx_description
1 polymer ?
#
loop_
_entity_poly.entity_id
_entity_poly.type
_entity_poly.pdbx_seq_one_letter_code
_entity_poly.pdbx_strand_id
1 'polypeptide(L)'
;MKKLLVLLTTVLFSQTVLASVVINQTRVIYPAAAKFVSVQLVNDSDKTHLVQSWLDNGDASAAPEKIKVPFTIMPPVVKMAGHAGQTLKISSMNTAPLPKDRESVFWLNVLDVPPIPEGSNDNYLQVAIRNRIKLFYRPESLAEPDSSVAEKISVSSSAGHTCLKNDSPYYMTIPQVVTWQGGELKQIRKDNLLAETAFIAPFGCTKVSDKVRAGGHYRITWLDDFGAKRFSTIN
;
A
#
# COMPACT_ATOMS: atom_id res chain seq x y z
N MET A 1 3.53 4.21 46.30
CA MET A 1 4.46 5.24 45.80
C MET A 1 5.53 4.68 44.86
N LYS A 2 6.34 3.67 45.25
CA LYS A 2 7.36 3.07 44.35
C LYS A 2 6.83 2.55 43.01
N LYS A 3 5.67 1.87 42.97
CA LYS A 3 5.06 1.38 41.71
C LYS A 3 4.59 2.51 40.77
N LEU A 4 4.15 3.65 41.32
CA LEU A 4 3.77 4.83 40.55
C LEU A 4 5.00 5.52 39.96
N LEU A 5 6.11 5.54 40.71
CA LEU A 5 7.40 6.08 40.25
C LEU A 5 8.01 5.24 39.12
N VAL A 6 7.86 3.91 39.17
CA VAL A 6 8.33 2.98 38.12
C VAL A 6 7.48 3.11 36.84
N LEU A 7 6.16 3.35 36.97
CA LEU A 7 5.28 3.59 35.83
C LEU A 7 5.55 4.95 35.16
N LEU A 8 5.86 5.99 35.96
CA LEU A 8 6.17 7.32 35.44
C LEU A 8 7.52 7.38 34.74
N THR A 9 8.50 6.58 35.18
CA THR A 9 9.82 6.49 34.53
C THR A 9 9.79 5.70 33.22
N THR A 10 8.90 4.73 33.06
CA THR A 10 8.77 3.97 31.80
C THR A 10 8.10 4.76 30.68
N VAL A 11 7.21 5.70 30.99
CA VAL A 11 6.57 6.59 29.99
C VAL A 11 7.59 7.60 29.40
N LEU A 12 8.59 8.01 30.19
CA LEU A 12 9.62 8.98 29.79
C LEU A 12 10.66 8.42 28.79
N PHE A 13 10.71 7.10 28.57
CA PHE A 13 11.64 6.46 27.61
C PHE A 13 11.01 6.13 26.25
N SER A 14 9.86 6.73 25.92
CA SER A 14 9.22 6.57 24.63
C SER A 14 10.02 7.32 23.56
N GLN A 15 11.01 6.68 22.93
CA GLN A 15 11.68 7.27 21.78
C GLN A 15 10.71 7.30 20.59
N THR A 16 10.44 8.49 20.07
CA THR A 16 9.74 8.66 18.80
C THR A 16 10.62 8.11 17.68
N VAL A 17 10.17 7.06 17.01
CA VAL A 17 10.75 6.65 15.73
C VAL A 17 10.39 7.74 14.72
N LEU A 18 11.39 8.52 14.32
CA LEU A 18 11.24 9.56 13.30
C LEU A 18 11.49 8.92 11.94
N ALA A 19 10.42 8.71 11.16
CA ALA A 19 10.56 8.47 9.74
C ALA A 19 11.14 9.74 9.10
N SER A 20 12.15 9.60 8.23
CA SER A 20 12.77 10.77 7.61
C SER A 20 12.02 11.16 6.34
N VAL A 21 12.03 10.33 5.28
CA VAL A 21 11.27 10.64 4.07
C VAL A 21 9.93 9.88 4.02
N VAL A 22 8.84 10.63 3.87
CA VAL A 22 7.45 10.15 3.85
C VAL A 22 6.80 10.42 2.49
N ILE A 23 5.93 9.51 2.06
CA ILE A 23 5.06 9.67 0.90
C ILE A 23 3.67 10.07 1.40
N ASN A 24 3.09 11.15 0.86
CA ASN A 24 1.79 11.68 1.35
C ASN A 24 0.58 10.77 1.07
N GLN A 25 0.78 9.64 0.41
CA GLN A 25 -0.25 8.70 0.00
C GLN A 25 0.23 7.26 0.14
N THR A 26 -0.69 6.33 0.38
CA THR A 26 -0.39 4.90 0.55
C THR A 26 -0.53 4.08 -0.73
N ARG A 27 -1.01 4.73 -1.80
CA ARG A 27 -1.16 4.19 -3.16
C ARG A 27 -1.28 5.33 -4.18
N VAL A 28 -1.08 5.02 -5.44
CA VAL A 28 -1.13 5.89 -6.59
C VAL A 28 -2.09 5.28 -7.60
N ILE A 29 -3.05 6.06 -8.09
CA ILE A 29 -3.85 5.69 -9.25
C ILE A 29 -3.28 6.45 -10.44
N TYR A 30 -2.96 5.74 -11.52
CA TYR A 30 -2.56 6.28 -12.81
C TYR A 30 -3.72 6.06 -13.80
N PRO A 31 -4.56 7.08 -14.06
CA PRO A 31 -5.57 7.00 -15.10
C PRO A 31 -4.91 6.94 -16.48
N ALA A 32 -5.39 6.07 -17.37
CA ALA A 32 -4.80 5.88 -18.70
C ALA A 32 -4.77 7.16 -19.55
N ALA A 33 -5.77 8.03 -19.39
CA ALA A 33 -5.83 9.33 -20.07
C ALA A 33 -4.84 10.37 -19.52
N ALA A 34 -4.22 10.12 -18.36
CA ALA A 34 -3.30 11.07 -17.75
C ALA A 34 -1.93 11.02 -18.43
N LYS A 35 -1.38 12.20 -18.78
CA LYS A 35 0.00 12.32 -19.29
C LYS A 35 1.04 11.97 -18.24
N PHE A 36 0.77 12.35 -17.00
CA PHE A 36 1.57 12.02 -15.83
C PHE A 36 0.71 12.12 -14.57
N VAL A 37 1.18 11.51 -13.49
CA VAL A 37 0.67 11.71 -12.13
C VAL A 37 1.79 12.21 -11.23
N SER A 38 1.40 12.96 -10.20
CA SER A 38 2.35 13.53 -9.23
C SER A 38 2.22 12.83 -7.88
N VAL A 39 3.37 12.54 -7.28
CA VAL A 39 3.46 11.97 -5.93
C VAL A 39 4.33 12.89 -5.09
N GLN A 40 3.79 13.35 -3.97
CA GLN A 40 4.51 14.27 -3.07
C GLN A 40 5.29 13.48 -2.01
N LEU A 41 6.57 13.81 -1.90
CA LEU A 41 7.46 13.41 -0.82
C LEU A 41 7.71 14.57 0.12
N VAL A 42 7.91 14.27 1.40
CA VAL A 42 8.35 15.23 2.41
C VAL A 42 9.46 14.58 3.23
N ASN A 43 10.53 15.32 3.49
CA ASN A 43 11.53 14.92 4.47
C ASN A 43 11.17 15.56 5.81
N ASP A 44 10.60 14.80 6.73
CA ASP A 44 10.21 15.24 8.07
C ASP A 44 11.41 15.27 9.06
N SER A 45 12.63 14.94 8.60
CA SER A 45 13.84 15.01 9.41
C SER A 45 14.55 16.36 9.29
N ASP A 46 15.44 16.65 10.25
CA ASP A 46 16.32 17.83 10.21
C ASP A 46 17.53 17.66 9.26
N LYS A 47 17.76 16.44 8.75
CA LYS A 47 18.96 16.10 7.97
C LYS A 47 18.67 16.14 6.48
N THR A 48 19.74 16.25 5.67
CA THR A 48 19.61 16.10 4.21
C THR A 48 19.71 14.63 3.83
N HIS A 49 18.74 14.13 3.09
CA HIS A 49 18.65 12.73 2.66
C HIS A 49 18.83 12.61 1.15
N LEU A 50 19.43 11.51 0.69
CA LEU A 50 19.42 11.14 -0.71
C LEU A 50 18.23 10.20 -0.94
N VAL A 51 17.35 10.59 -1.86
CA VAL A 51 16.16 9.83 -2.19
C VAL A 51 16.31 9.26 -3.59
N GLN A 52 16.10 7.94 -3.71
CA GLN A 52 16.03 7.25 -4.99
C GLN A 52 14.61 6.72 -5.19
N SER A 53 14.09 6.81 -6.40
CA SER A 53 12.72 6.40 -6.71
C SER A 53 12.65 5.63 -8.03
N TRP A 54 11.94 4.50 -8.01
CA TRP A 54 11.74 3.66 -9.19
C TRP A 54 10.44 2.87 -9.09
N LEU A 55 9.97 2.37 -10.24
CA LEU A 55 8.80 1.50 -10.32
C LEU A 55 9.24 0.05 -10.55
N ASP A 56 8.52 -0.91 -9.98
CA ASP A 56 8.70 -2.35 -10.21
C ASP A 56 7.39 -3.07 -10.58
N ASN A 57 7.49 -4.32 -11.06
CA ASN A 57 6.38 -5.12 -11.57
C ASN A 57 5.88 -6.20 -10.58
N GLY A 58 6.25 -6.13 -9.31
CA GLY A 58 5.87 -7.12 -8.29
C GLY A 58 7.05 -7.71 -7.53
N ASP A 59 8.22 -7.86 -8.17
CA ASP A 59 9.41 -8.43 -7.52
C ASP A 59 10.14 -7.38 -6.67
N ALA A 60 10.10 -7.56 -5.35
CA ALA A 60 10.75 -6.65 -4.41
C ALA A 60 12.28 -6.74 -4.47
N SER A 61 12.82 -7.88 -4.88
CA SER A 61 14.24 -8.22 -4.87
C SER A 61 14.95 -7.88 -6.18
N ALA A 62 14.20 -7.64 -7.25
CA ALA A 62 14.74 -7.24 -8.54
C ALA A 62 15.50 -5.91 -8.42
N ALA A 63 16.72 -5.91 -8.96
CA ALA A 63 17.53 -4.70 -9.05
C ALA A 63 16.90 -3.70 -10.04
N PRO A 64 16.90 -2.38 -9.75
CA PRO A 64 16.26 -1.35 -10.57
C PRO A 64 16.59 -1.44 -12.07
N GLU A 65 17.83 -1.75 -12.43
CA GLU A 65 18.32 -1.83 -13.80
C GLU A 65 17.77 -3.03 -14.60
N LYS A 66 17.21 -4.04 -13.92
CA LYS A 66 16.61 -5.23 -14.55
C LYS A 66 15.10 -5.10 -14.73
N ILE A 67 14.50 -4.08 -14.13
CA ILE A 67 13.06 -3.90 -14.11
C ILE A 67 12.59 -3.29 -15.43
N LYS A 68 11.58 -3.92 -16.04
CA LYS A 68 10.90 -3.41 -17.24
C LYS A 68 9.46 -3.11 -16.90
N VAL A 69 9.12 -1.83 -16.87
CA VAL A 69 7.76 -1.31 -16.64
C VAL A 69 7.46 -0.21 -17.66
N PRO A 70 6.19 0.01 -18.04
CA PRO A 70 5.82 0.96 -19.08
C PRO A 70 5.77 2.42 -18.59
N PHE A 71 6.57 2.77 -17.58
CA PHE A 71 6.54 4.07 -16.91
C PHE A 71 7.95 4.61 -16.67
N THR A 72 8.06 5.93 -16.64
CA THR A 72 9.23 6.67 -16.15
C THR A 72 8.88 7.47 -14.90
N ILE A 73 9.89 7.75 -14.09
CA ILE A 73 9.77 8.58 -12.89
C ILE A 73 10.84 9.67 -12.89
N MET A 74 10.45 10.89 -12.50
CA MET A 74 11.32 12.07 -12.50
C MET A 74 11.08 12.94 -11.26
N PRO A 75 12.13 13.36 -10.52
CA PRO A 75 13.51 12.88 -10.63
C PRO A 75 13.66 11.44 -10.08
N PRO A 76 14.48 10.59 -10.69
CA PRO A 76 14.76 9.25 -10.16
C PRO A 76 15.69 9.29 -8.94
N VAL A 77 16.51 10.34 -8.81
CA VAL A 77 17.40 10.57 -7.68
C VAL A 77 17.42 12.05 -7.34
N VAL A 78 17.32 12.39 -6.05
CA VAL A 78 17.27 13.77 -5.58
C VAL A 78 17.83 13.88 -4.15
N LYS A 79 18.51 14.99 -3.85
CA LYS A 79 18.86 15.34 -2.47
C LYS A 79 17.74 16.19 -1.88
N MET A 80 17.17 15.75 -0.78
CA MET A 80 16.12 16.46 -0.06
C MET A 80 16.70 17.03 1.23
N ALA A 81 16.73 18.36 1.35
CA ALA A 81 17.09 19.03 2.60
C ALA A 81 16.08 18.68 3.72
N GLY A 82 16.46 18.94 4.97
CA GLY A 82 15.54 18.77 6.10
C GLY A 82 14.29 19.64 5.91
N HIS A 83 13.12 19.10 6.26
CA HIS A 83 11.80 19.74 6.10
C HIS A 83 11.41 20.12 4.66
N ALA A 84 12.16 19.66 3.66
CA ALA A 84 11.89 19.97 2.26
C ALA A 84 10.87 19.01 1.63
N GLY A 85 10.05 19.54 0.74
CA GLY A 85 9.16 18.75 -0.12
C GLY A 85 9.79 18.49 -1.49
N GLN A 86 9.49 17.33 -2.08
CA GLN A 86 9.83 17.00 -3.46
C GLN A 86 8.66 16.31 -4.16
N THR A 87 8.32 16.76 -5.37
CA THR A 87 7.31 16.09 -6.20
C THR A 87 7.98 15.15 -7.19
N LEU A 88 7.57 13.88 -7.17
CA LEU A 88 7.88 12.91 -8.23
C LEU A 88 6.80 13.00 -9.32
N LYS A 89 7.22 12.99 -10.58
CA LYS A 89 6.33 12.87 -11.75
C LYS A 89 6.50 11.48 -12.34
N ILE A 90 5.40 10.74 -12.42
CA ILE A 90 5.35 9.43 -13.07
C ILE A 90 4.62 9.60 -14.39
N SER A 91 5.24 9.19 -15.49
CA SER A 91 4.67 9.31 -16.84
C SER A 91 4.67 7.96 -17.55
N SER A 92 3.61 7.65 -18.30
CA SER A 92 3.56 6.45 -19.13
C SER A 92 4.46 6.60 -20.37
N MET A 93 5.15 5.53 -20.75
CA MET A 93 5.91 5.44 -22.01
C MET A 93 5.10 4.70 -23.08
N ASN A 94 4.84 3.41 -22.86
CA ASN A 94 4.11 2.54 -23.79
C ASN A 94 3.18 1.62 -23.01
N THR A 95 1.94 2.02 -22.85
CA THR A 95 0.90 1.25 -22.16
C THR A 95 0.10 0.34 -23.10
N ALA A 96 0.43 0.28 -24.40
CA ALA A 96 -0.29 -0.54 -25.37
C ALA A 96 -0.37 -2.04 -25.00
N PRO A 97 0.65 -2.66 -24.36
CA PRO A 97 0.55 -4.06 -23.91
C PRO A 97 -0.34 -4.27 -22.69
N LEU A 98 -0.79 -3.21 -22.00
CA LEU A 98 -1.59 -3.34 -20.79
C LEU A 98 -3.05 -3.68 -21.13
N PRO A 99 -3.71 -4.53 -20.33
CA PRO A 99 -5.14 -4.78 -20.44
C PRO A 99 -5.97 -3.50 -20.48
N LYS A 100 -7.00 -3.50 -21.34
CA LYS A 100 -7.95 -2.40 -21.47
C LYS A 100 -9.28 -2.65 -20.75
N ASP A 101 -9.47 -3.83 -20.18
CA ASP A 101 -10.71 -4.28 -19.53
C ASP A 101 -10.56 -4.39 -18.00
N ARG A 102 -9.34 -4.22 -17.47
CA ARG A 102 -9.01 -4.38 -16.04
C ARG A 102 -7.81 -3.54 -15.65
N GLU A 103 -7.69 -3.25 -14.37
CA GLU A 103 -6.51 -2.60 -13.82
C GLU A 103 -5.25 -3.47 -13.99
N SER A 104 -4.11 -2.79 -14.07
CA SER A 104 -2.77 -3.39 -13.91
C SER A 104 -2.09 -2.81 -12.69
N VAL A 105 -1.18 -3.56 -12.07
CA VAL A 105 -0.50 -3.11 -10.85
C VAL A 105 1.03 -3.11 -10.97
N PHE A 106 1.63 -2.07 -10.44
CA PHE A 106 3.07 -1.80 -10.37
C PHE A 106 3.39 -1.21 -9.00
N TRP A 107 4.64 -1.28 -8.54
CA TRP A 107 5.03 -0.78 -7.22
C TRP A 107 5.97 0.41 -7.29
N LEU A 108 5.61 1.50 -6.62
CA LEU A 108 6.48 2.65 -6.42
C LEU A 108 7.38 2.39 -5.21
N ASN A 109 8.68 2.47 -5.45
CA ASN A 109 9.71 2.36 -4.43
C ASN A 109 10.33 3.73 -4.21
N VAL A 110 10.46 4.11 -2.95
CA VAL A 110 11.16 5.31 -2.49
C VAL A 110 12.16 4.87 -1.45
N LEU A 111 13.44 4.82 -1.83
CA LEU A 111 14.55 4.52 -0.95
C LEU A 111 15.10 5.83 -0.38
N ASP A 112 15.08 5.91 0.94
CA ASP A 112 15.62 6.99 1.74
C ASP A 112 16.99 6.58 2.30
N VAL A 113 18.04 7.30 1.89
CA VAL A 113 19.41 7.09 2.33
C VAL A 113 19.86 8.29 3.19
N PRO A 114 20.04 8.10 4.51
CA PRO A 114 20.50 9.17 5.40
C PRO A 114 21.95 9.57 5.11
N PRO A 115 22.40 10.76 5.56
CA PRO A 115 23.79 11.16 5.44
C PRO A 115 24.67 10.34 6.38
N ILE A 116 25.94 10.18 6.01
CA ILE A 116 26.96 9.59 6.88
C ILE A 116 27.17 10.54 8.08
N PRO A 117 27.18 10.06 9.33
CA PRO A 117 27.47 10.90 10.50
C PRO A 117 28.88 11.50 10.42
N GLU A 118 29.01 12.81 10.64
CA GLU A 118 30.33 13.44 10.76
C GLU A 118 31.01 13.06 12.08
N GLY A 119 32.32 12.82 12.06
CA GLY A 119 33.12 12.56 13.26
C GLY A 119 33.07 11.13 13.82
N SER A 120 32.47 10.17 13.12
CA SER A 120 32.43 8.78 13.58
C SER A 120 33.75 8.05 13.33
N ASN A 121 34.70 8.16 14.25
CA ASN A 121 35.74 7.11 14.44
C ASN A 121 35.17 5.88 15.20
N ASP A 122 33.88 5.92 15.54
CA ASP A 122 33.14 4.85 16.23
C ASP A 122 32.39 3.93 15.26
N ASN A 123 32.08 2.72 15.74
CA ASN A 123 31.17 1.81 15.07
C ASN A 123 29.75 2.38 15.08
N TYR A 124 29.19 2.67 13.90
CA TYR A 124 27.80 3.11 13.76
C TYR A 124 27.00 2.15 12.89
N LEU A 125 25.70 2.05 13.18
CA LEU A 125 24.73 1.37 12.34
C LEU A 125 23.95 2.43 11.55
N GLN A 126 24.00 2.33 10.22
CA GLN A 126 23.19 3.15 9.34
C GLN A 126 22.06 2.33 8.74
N VAL A 127 20.85 2.89 8.78
CA VAL A 127 19.64 2.22 8.26
C VAL A 127 19.07 3.08 7.14
N ALA A 128 18.96 2.48 5.95
CA ALA A 128 18.23 3.05 4.82
C ALA A 128 16.85 2.40 4.75
N ILE A 129 15.80 3.20 4.54
CA ILE A 129 14.41 2.73 4.54
C ILE A 129 13.85 2.79 3.12
N ARG A 130 13.30 1.67 2.64
CA ARG A 130 12.58 1.60 1.37
C ARG A 130 11.08 1.53 1.62
N ASN A 131 10.39 2.64 1.33
CA ASN A 131 8.93 2.65 1.27
C ASN A 131 8.48 2.08 -0.09
N ARG A 132 7.54 1.13 -0.06
CA ARG A 132 7.00 0.49 -1.27
C ARG A 132 5.49 0.55 -1.26
N ILE A 133 4.91 1.31 -2.20
CA ILE A 133 3.46 1.54 -2.27
C ILE A 133 2.87 1.14 -3.62
N LYS A 134 1.54 1.03 -3.62
CA LYS A 134 0.78 0.53 -4.76
C LYS A 134 0.64 1.55 -5.88
N LEU A 135 0.93 1.22 -7.13
CA LEU A 135 0.56 2.01 -8.31
C LEU A 135 -0.38 1.19 -9.20
N PHE A 136 -1.62 1.65 -9.35
CA PHE A 136 -2.63 1.02 -10.18
C PHE A 136 -2.76 1.80 -11.49
N TYR A 137 -2.51 1.13 -12.62
CA TYR A 137 -2.87 1.65 -13.93
C TYR A 137 -4.33 1.33 -14.21
N ARG A 138 -5.15 2.37 -14.41
CA ARG A 138 -6.58 2.24 -14.66
C ARG A 138 -6.92 2.62 -16.11
N PRO A 139 -7.36 1.66 -16.95
CA PRO A 139 -7.80 1.95 -18.32
C PRO A 139 -8.97 2.93 -18.38
N GLU A 140 -9.11 3.66 -19.51
CA GLU A 140 -10.20 4.65 -19.72
C GLU A 140 -11.61 4.02 -19.70
N SER A 141 -11.71 2.72 -19.96
CA SER A 141 -12.97 1.97 -19.90
C SER A 141 -13.48 1.77 -18.47
N LEU A 142 -12.66 2.02 -17.45
CA LEU A 142 -12.99 1.86 -16.05
C LEU A 142 -13.18 3.22 -15.40
N ALA A 143 -14.37 3.42 -14.82
CA ALA A 143 -14.65 4.58 -13.99
C ALA A 143 -13.90 4.51 -12.64
N GLU A 144 -14.04 5.54 -11.82
CA GLU A 144 -13.65 5.45 -10.42
C GLU A 144 -14.53 4.39 -9.70
N PRO A 145 -13.93 3.47 -8.92
CA PRO A 145 -14.71 2.46 -8.21
C PRO A 145 -15.53 3.11 -7.10
N ASP A 146 -16.84 2.87 -7.13
CA ASP A 146 -17.74 3.22 -6.03
C ASP A 146 -17.89 2.05 -5.04
N SER A 147 -18.79 2.18 -4.06
CA SER A 147 -19.05 1.13 -3.07
C SER A 147 -19.60 -0.18 -3.65
N SER A 148 -20.18 -0.17 -4.87
CA SER A 148 -20.73 -1.37 -5.52
C SER A 148 -19.64 -2.36 -5.93
N VAL A 149 -18.37 -1.91 -6.05
CA VAL A 149 -17.25 -2.81 -6.35
C VAL A 149 -17.12 -3.93 -5.32
N ALA A 150 -17.48 -3.66 -4.06
CA ALA A 150 -17.43 -4.63 -2.98
C ALA A 150 -18.49 -5.73 -3.12
N GLU A 151 -19.60 -5.47 -3.83
CA GLU A 151 -20.65 -6.47 -4.10
C GLU A 151 -20.17 -7.54 -5.09
N LYS A 152 -19.10 -7.25 -5.85
CA LYS A 152 -18.43 -8.20 -6.74
C LYS A 152 -17.40 -9.06 -6.02
N ILE A 153 -17.30 -8.94 -4.69
CA ILE A 153 -16.48 -9.82 -3.87
C ILE A 153 -17.36 -10.89 -3.24
N SER A 154 -16.97 -12.16 -3.40
CA SER A 154 -17.68 -13.30 -2.82
C SER A 154 -16.71 -14.32 -2.22
N VAL A 155 -17.22 -15.13 -1.31
CA VAL A 155 -16.49 -16.29 -0.80
C VAL A 155 -16.72 -17.48 -1.72
N SER A 156 -15.64 -18.03 -2.28
CA SER A 156 -15.71 -19.20 -3.17
C SER A 156 -14.86 -20.33 -2.64
N SER A 157 -15.28 -21.56 -2.89
CA SER A 157 -14.44 -22.75 -2.73
C SER A 157 -13.85 -23.14 -4.07
N SER A 158 -12.53 -23.20 -4.18
CA SER A 158 -11.82 -23.60 -5.40
C SER A 158 -10.71 -24.58 -5.04
N ALA A 159 -10.65 -25.71 -5.75
CA ALA A 159 -9.64 -26.75 -5.58
C ALA A 159 -9.41 -27.19 -4.11
N GLY A 160 -10.48 -27.31 -3.32
CA GLY A 160 -10.40 -27.74 -1.92
C GLY A 160 -9.98 -26.67 -0.91
N HIS A 161 -9.88 -25.40 -1.31
CA HIS A 161 -9.58 -24.28 -0.40
C HIS A 161 -10.63 -23.17 -0.53
N THR A 162 -10.84 -22.41 0.54
CA THR A 162 -11.64 -21.18 0.48
C THR A 162 -10.78 -20.01 -0.03
N CYS A 163 -11.36 -19.20 -0.91
CA CYS A 163 -10.75 -17.96 -1.40
C CYS A 163 -11.78 -16.83 -1.44
N LEU A 164 -11.28 -15.60 -1.34
CA LEU A 164 -12.06 -14.41 -1.69
C LEU A 164 -11.92 -14.19 -3.19
N LYS A 165 -13.04 -14.30 -3.90
CA LYS A 165 -13.15 -14.11 -5.34
C LYS A 165 -13.50 -12.67 -5.63
N ASN A 166 -12.83 -12.09 -6.61
CA ASN A 166 -13.09 -10.74 -7.10
C ASN A 166 -13.55 -10.79 -8.54
N ASP A 167 -14.84 -10.58 -8.78
CA ASP A 167 -15.42 -10.53 -10.12
C ASP A 167 -15.43 -9.10 -10.72
N SER A 168 -14.75 -8.15 -10.07
CA SER A 168 -14.58 -6.79 -10.57
C SER A 168 -13.30 -6.63 -11.42
N PRO A 169 -13.24 -5.59 -12.27
CA PRO A 169 -12.04 -5.25 -13.03
C PRO A 169 -10.98 -4.48 -12.20
N TYR A 170 -11.19 -4.28 -10.89
CA TYR A 170 -10.31 -3.51 -10.01
C TYR A 170 -9.51 -4.43 -9.08
N TYR A 171 -8.33 -3.99 -8.64
CA TYR A 171 -7.62 -4.66 -7.55
C TYR A 171 -8.24 -4.32 -6.20
N MET A 172 -8.52 -5.34 -5.39
CA MET A 172 -9.13 -5.17 -4.07
C MET A 172 -8.13 -5.46 -2.95
N THR A 173 -8.06 -4.57 -1.96
CA THR A 173 -7.24 -4.76 -0.75
C THR A 173 -8.15 -4.87 0.46
N ILE A 174 -8.23 -6.07 1.03
CA ILE A 174 -9.13 -6.43 2.14
C ILE A 174 -8.28 -6.76 3.37
N PRO A 175 -8.02 -5.77 4.25
CA PRO A 175 -7.27 -6.02 5.48
C PRO A 175 -8.04 -6.83 6.54
N GLN A 176 -9.37 -6.85 6.48
CA GLN A 176 -10.17 -7.51 7.51
C GLN A 176 -11.45 -8.14 6.95
N VAL A 177 -11.73 -9.36 7.43
CA VAL A 177 -13.01 -10.07 7.26
C VAL A 177 -13.48 -10.49 8.64
N VAL A 178 -14.74 -10.21 8.98
CA VAL A 178 -15.36 -10.64 10.24
C VAL A 178 -16.72 -11.26 9.96
N THR A 179 -17.17 -12.19 10.81
CA THR A 179 -18.54 -12.73 10.72
C THR A 179 -19.55 -11.60 10.94
N TRP A 180 -20.56 -11.55 10.07
CA TRP A 180 -21.64 -10.56 10.13
C TRP A 180 -22.91 -11.18 10.69
N GLN A 181 -23.47 -10.54 11.72
CA GLN A 181 -24.71 -10.94 12.39
C GLN A 181 -25.71 -9.78 12.47
N GLY A 182 -25.53 -8.73 11.65
CA GLY A 182 -26.23 -7.46 11.78
C GLY A 182 -25.52 -6.47 12.70
N GLY A 183 -26.08 -5.25 12.82
CA GLY A 183 -25.55 -4.15 13.63
C GLY A 183 -24.97 -3.00 12.82
N GLU A 184 -24.03 -2.25 13.40
CA GLU A 184 -23.38 -1.13 12.75
C GLU A 184 -22.16 -1.57 11.90
N LEU A 185 -22.18 -1.27 10.60
CA LEU A 185 -21.09 -1.64 9.69
C LEU A 185 -19.72 -1.09 10.10
N LYS A 186 -19.69 0.13 10.63
CA LYS A 186 -18.44 0.84 10.98
C LYS A 186 -17.91 0.50 12.38
N GLN A 187 -18.57 -0.38 13.12
CA GLN A 187 -18.14 -0.78 14.45
C GLN A 187 -16.72 -1.36 14.41
N ILE A 188 -15.87 -0.96 15.36
CA ILE A 188 -14.52 -1.51 15.48
C ILE A 188 -14.61 -2.96 15.95
N ARG A 189 -13.94 -3.84 15.20
CA ARG A 189 -13.97 -5.29 15.42
C ARG A 189 -12.54 -5.81 15.51
N LYS A 190 -12.27 -6.67 16.50
CA LYS A 190 -10.94 -7.27 16.76
C LYS A 190 -10.83 -8.71 16.27
N ASP A 191 -11.94 -9.33 15.90
CA ASP A 191 -12.09 -10.71 15.48
C ASP A 191 -11.82 -10.90 13.98
N ASN A 192 -10.65 -10.46 13.50
CA ASN A 192 -10.27 -10.65 12.10
C ASN A 192 -10.09 -12.14 11.78
N LEU A 193 -10.78 -12.63 10.76
CA LEU A 193 -10.68 -14.00 10.28
C LEU A 193 -9.50 -14.19 9.32
N LEU A 194 -8.93 -13.10 8.79
CA LEU A 194 -7.74 -13.14 7.97
C LEU A 194 -6.46 -13.15 8.82
N ALA A 195 -5.50 -14.00 8.44
CA ALA A 195 -4.15 -13.96 9.00
C ALA A 195 -3.31 -12.83 8.38
N GLU A 196 -3.51 -12.58 7.09
CA GLU A 196 -2.82 -11.54 6.31
C GLU A 196 -3.84 -10.75 5.48
N THR A 197 -3.48 -9.54 5.07
CA THR A 197 -4.32 -8.74 4.18
C THR A 197 -4.51 -9.43 2.84
N ALA A 198 -5.76 -9.68 2.44
CA ALA A 198 -6.05 -10.25 1.14
C ALA A 198 -5.92 -9.17 0.06
N PHE A 199 -4.94 -9.32 -0.83
CA PHE A 199 -4.82 -8.52 -2.04
C PHE A 199 -5.29 -9.36 -3.22
N ILE A 200 -6.34 -8.93 -3.89
CA ILE A 200 -7.07 -9.73 -4.88
C ILE A 200 -7.01 -9.05 -6.23
N ALA A 201 -6.47 -9.75 -7.22
CA ALA A 201 -6.39 -9.26 -8.60
C ALA A 201 -7.78 -9.16 -9.24
N PRO A 202 -7.95 -8.34 -10.29
CA PRO A 202 -9.16 -8.35 -11.11
C PRO A 202 -9.47 -9.76 -11.63
N PHE A 203 -10.72 -10.19 -11.48
CA PHE A 203 -11.19 -11.52 -11.90
C PHE A 203 -10.40 -12.69 -11.28
N GLY A 204 -9.77 -12.45 -10.13
CA GLY A 204 -8.92 -13.40 -9.43
C GLY A 204 -9.57 -13.99 -8.18
N CYS A 205 -8.91 -14.99 -7.59
CA CYS A 205 -9.26 -15.53 -6.28
C CYS A 205 -8.02 -15.64 -5.40
N THR A 206 -8.07 -15.04 -4.20
CA THR A 206 -6.96 -15.08 -3.23
C THR A 206 -7.34 -16.02 -2.09
N LYS A 207 -6.52 -17.04 -1.83
CA LYS A 207 -6.71 -18.00 -0.75
C LYS A 207 -6.79 -17.28 0.60
N VAL A 208 -7.73 -17.70 1.44
CA VAL A 208 -7.90 -17.20 2.81
C VAL A 208 -7.94 -18.35 3.82
N SER A 209 -8.00 -18.01 5.10
CA SER A 209 -8.17 -18.99 6.19
C SER A 209 -9.47 -19.79 6.02
N ASP A 210 -9.44 -21.07 6.40
CA ASP A 210 -10.61 -21.96 6.45
C ASP A 210 -11.69 -21.54 7.47
N LYS A 211 -11.42 -20.49 8.26
CA LYS A 211 -12.41 -19.80 9.10
C LYS A 211 -13.42 -19.01 8.27
N VAL A 212 -13.03 -18.58 7.07
CA VAL A 212 -13.93 -18.02 6.06
C VAL A 212 -14.43 -19.19 5.22
N ARG A 213 -15.76 -19.31 5.07
CA ARG A 213 -16.41 -20.47 4.43
C ARG A 213 -17.51 -19.99 3.49
N ALA A 214 -17.70 -20.72 2.39
CA ALA A 214 -18.80 -20.46 1.47
C ALA A 214 -20.16 -20.55 2.18
N GLY A 215 -21.07 -19.62 1.86
CA GLY A 215 -22.38 -19.52 2.50
C GLY A 215 -22.37 -18.82 3.87
N GLY A 216 -21.22 -18.32 4.32
CA GLY A 216 -21.13 -17.46 5.49
C GLY A 216 -21.44 -16.01 5.15
N HIS A 217 -22.05 -15.29 6.08
CA HIS A 217 -22.25 -13.84 5.94
C HIS A 217 -21.11 -13.10 6.63
N TYR A 218 -20.44 -12.22 5.90
CA TYR A 218 -19.26 -11.53 6.38
C TYR A 218 -19.36 -10.03 6.17
N ARG A 219 -18.70 -9.28 7.05
CA ARG A 219 -18.40 -7.87 6.84
C ARG A 219 -16.93 -7.75 6.52
N ILE A 220 -16.63 -7.16 5.37
CA ILE A 220 -15.27 -6.85 4.96
C ILE A 220 -14.93 -5.39 5.24
N THR A 221 -13.68 -5.15 5.60
CA THR A 221 -13.06 -3.83 5.48
C THR A 221 -12.20 -3.85 4.23
N TRP A 222 -12.35 -2.88 3.34
CA TRP A 222 -11.56 -2.73 2.13
C TRP A 222 -11.00 -1.31 2.01
N LEU A 223 -9.96 -1.12 1.21
CA LEU A 223 -9.32 0.19 1.00
C LEU A 223 -9.72 0.77 -0.35
N ASP A 224 -10.21 2.01 -0.35
CA ASP A 224 -10.48 2.76 -1.58
C ASP A 224 -9.20 3.35 -2.20
N ASP A 225 -9.37 4.15 -3.25
CA ASP A 225 -8.26 4.78 -3.99
C ASP A 225 -7.43 5.75 -3.13
N PHE A 226 -8.02 6.33 -2.09
CA PHE A 226 -7.36 7.23 -1.15
C PHE A 226 -6.73 6.46 0.04
N GLY A 227 -6.88 5.14 0.08
CA GLY A 227 -6.43 4.30 1.18
C GLY A 227 -7.35 4.39 2.41
N ALA A 228 -8.54 5.00 2.29
CA ALA A 228 -9.50 5.05 3.37
C ALA A 228 -10.22 3.71 3.54
N LYS A 229 -10.52 3.36 4.79
CA LYS A 229 -11.25 2.14 5.13
C LYS A 229 -12.72 2.31 4.78
N ARG A 230 -13.22 1.40 3.95
CA ARG A 230 -14.63 1.23 3.60
C ARG A 230 -15.13 -0.11 4.12
N PHE A 231 -16.43 -0.22 4.31
CA PHE A 231 -17.07 -1.38 4.94
C PHE A 231 -18.23 -1.84 4.09
N SER A 232 -18.28 -3.14 3.81
CA SER A 232 -19.35 -3.76 3.03
C SER A 232 -19.63 -5.16 3.58
N THR A 233 -20.82 -5.69 3.29
CA THR A 233 -21.18 -7.07 3.59
C THR A 233 -21.07 -7.92 2.33
N ILE A 234 -20.62 -9.15 2.49
CA ILE A 234 -20.50 -10.15 1.41
C ILE A 234 -21.02 -11.50 1.87
N ASN A 235 -21.28 -12.38 0.90
CA ASN A 235 -21.71 -13.77 1.08
C ASN A 235 -20.67 -14.76 0.53
#